data_AF-A0A163RGU5-F1
#
_entry.id   AF-A0A163RGU5-F1
#
_cell.length_a   1.000
_cell.length_b   1.000
_cell.length_c   1.000
_cell.angle_alpha   90.00
_cell.angle_beta   90.00
_cell.angle_gamma   90.00
#
_symmetry.space_group_name_H-M   'P 1'
#
loop_
_entity.id
_entity.type
_entity.pdbx_description
1 polymer ?
#
loop_
_entity_poly.entity_id
_entity_poly.type
_entity_poly.pdbx_seq_one_letter_code
_entity_poly.pdbx_strand_id
1 'polypeptide(L)'
;MEPSQKKNYIMIMGAFIAAVIIIMYVFSLRSQLQEVRSNQRHYEEQIKSLTSVQQTEALSKNRSFLEAFFTYETTAERYQKIRPLMTDRGFKATHPSGTKPPESKQSVKSTMVGLKPFEYQSSKTEAEFFNEFKLSTEYNNVSNTETVIVKTSLIYVKEQGWKIDDVEFVGELTGRPTS
;
A
#
# COMPACT_ATOMS: atom_id res chain seq x y z
N MET A 1 77.77 -9.08 19.49
CA MET A 1 76.47 -9.47 20.07
C MET A 1 76.49 -10.96 20.30
N GLU A 2 76.27 -11.40 21.55
CA GLU A 2 76.16 -12.82 21.87
C GLU A 2 75.07 -13.51 21.02
N PRO A 3 75.25 -14.79 20.66
CA PRO A 3 74.26 -15.56 19.90
C PRO A 3 72.90 -15.66 20.61
N SER A 4 72.87 -15.56 21.94
CA SER A 4 71.65 -15.51 22.78
C SER A 4 70.80 -14.26 22.53
N GLN A 5 71.44 -13.09 22.42
CA GLN A 5 70.80 -11.78 22.25
C GLN A 5 70.16 -11.63 20.86
N LYS A 6 70.83 -12.11 19.80
CA LYS A 6 70.27 -12.11 18.43
C LYS A 6 69.01 -12.98 18.32
N LYS A 7 68.99 -14.13 18.99
CA LYS A 7 67.87 -15.08 18.95
C LYS A 7 66.61 -14.49 19.64
N ASN A 8 66.79 -13.81 20.77
CA ASN A 8 65.69 -13.10 21.44
C ASN A 8 65.14 -11.93 20.61
N TYR A 9 66.01 -11.17 19.93
CA TYR A 9 65.57 -10.06 19.09
C TYR A 9 64.74 -10.54 17.88
N ILE A 10 65.16 -11.63 17.23
CA ILE A 10 64.41 -12.24 16.12
C ILE A 10 63.05 -12.77 16.59
N MET A 11 62.97 -13.35 17.79
CA MET A 11 61.72 -13.85 18.36
C MET A 11 60.73 -12.71 18.68
N ILE A 12 61.21 -11.61 19.27
CA ILE A 12 60.39 -10.43 19.57
C ILE A 12 59.90 -9.76 18.28
N MET A 13 60.75 -9.65 17.26
CA MET A 13 60.37 -9.07 15.97
C MET A 13 59.33 -9.93 15.24
N GLY A 14 59.45 -11.27 15.31
CA GLY A 14 58.44 -12.19 14.79
C GLY A 14 57.08 -12.04 15.49
N ALA A 15 57.08 -11.92 16.82
CA ALA A 15 55.85 -11.70 17.60
C ALA A 15 55.18 -10.37 17.26
N PHE A 16 55.96 -9.31 17.04
CA PHE A 16 55.44 -8.00 16.65
C PHE A 16 54.78 -8.04 15.26
N ILE A 17 55.42 -8.68 14.27
CA ILE A 17 54.86 -8.84 12.92
C ILE A 17 53.55 -9.63 12.98
N ALA A 18 53.50 -10.71 13.75
CA ALA A 18 52.28 -11.50 13.93
C ALA A 18 51.14 -10.66 14.55
N ALA A 19 51.44 -9.84 15.55
CA ALA A 19 50.46 -8.94 16.16
C ALA A 19 49.90 -7.91 15.17
N VAL A 20 50.75 -7.31 14.33
CA VAL A 20 50.33 -6.34 13.31
C VAL A 20 49.39 -6.99 12.27
N ILE A 21 49.69 -8.22 11.83
CA ILE A 21 48.85 -8.96 10.89
C ILE A 21 47.46 -9.23 11.48
N ILE A 22 47.40 -9.65 12.75
CA ILE A 22 46.12 -9.89 13.45
C ILE A 22 45.31 -8.61 13.56
N ILE A 23 45.95 -7.49 13.91
CA ILE A 23 45.27 -6.18 14.03
C ILE A 23 44.73 -5.73 12.66
N MET A 24 45.52 -5.84 11.59
CA MET A 24 45.06 -5.53 10.22
C MET A 24 43.88 -6.41 9.80
N TYR A 25 43.92 -7.70 10.11
CA TYR A 25 42.85 -8.63 9.78
C TYR A 25 41.54 -8.26 10.51
N VAL A 26 41.61 -8.03 11.82
CA VAL A 26 40.45 -7.60 12.63
C VAL A 26 39.88 -6.26 12.13
N PHE A 27 40.76 -5.32 11.75
CA PHE A 27 40.32 -4.03 11.22
C PHE A 27 39.63 -4.16 9.86
N SER A 28 40.18 -4.99 8.96
CA SER A 28 39.56 -5.28 7.66
C SER A 28 38.17 -5.92 7.82
N LEU A 29 38.03 -6.89 8.73
CA LEU A 29 36.73 -7.52 9.02
C LEU A 29 35.71 -6.50 9.55
N ARG A 30 36.13 -5.60 10.44
CA ARG A 30 35.25 -4.54 10.96
C ARG A 30 34.82 -3.57 9.87
N SER A 31 35.73 -3.17 8.99
CA SER A 31 35.42 -2.29 7.85
C SER A 31 34.40 -2.93 6.91
N GLN A 32 34.60 -4.20 6.55
CA GLN A 32 33.67 -4.95 5.70
C GLN A 32 32.29 -5.10 6.36
N LEU A 33 32.25 -5.40 7.67
CA LEU A 33 31.00 -5.49 8.43
C LEU A 33 30.26 -4.15 8.50
N GLN A 34 30.97 -3.02 8.58
CA GLN A 34 30.36 -1.69 8.57
C GLN A 34 29.74 -1.36 7.22
N GLU A 35 30.44 -1.68 6.12
CA GLU A 35 29.95 -1.46 4.75
C GLU A 35 28.70 -2.31 4.44
N VAL A 36 28.70 -3.59 4.85
CA VAL A 36 27.53 -4.46 4.69
C VAL A 36 26.34 -3.92 5.49
N ARG A 37 26.56 -3.47 6.73
CA ARG A 37 25.50 -2.89 7.57
C ARG A 37 24.98 -1.56 7.03
N SER A 38 25.84 -0.69 6.49
CA SER A 38 25.40 0.57 5.89
C SER A 38 24.58 0.31 4.63
N ASN A 39 25.00 -0.65 3.81
CA ASN A 39 24.26 -1.05 2.60
C ASN A 39 22.90 -1.64 2.98
N GLN A 40 22.84 -2.53 3.97
CA GLN A 40 21.57 -3.08 4.47
C GLN A 40 20.62 -1.99 4.94
N ARG A 41 21.09 -1.06 5.79
CA ARG A 41 20.27 0.07 6.26
C ARG A 41 19.80 0.95 5.10
N HIS A 42 20.68 1.22 4.15
CA HIS A 42 20.34 2.00 2.97
C HIS A 42 19.25 1.33 2.13
N TYR A 43 19.33 0.01 1.92
CA TYR A 43 18.29 -0.75 1.24
C TYR A 43 16.98 -0.79 2.03
N GLU A 44 17.03 -0.96 3.36
CA GLU A 44 15.84 -0.90 4.22
C GLU A 44 15.15 0.47 4.15
N GLU A 45 15.90 1.57 4.19
CA GLU A 45 15.37 2.94 4.07
C GLU A 45 14.76 3.20 2.69
N GLN A 46 15.41 2.74 1.61
CA GLN A 46 14.85 2.82 0.27
C GLN A 46 13.56 2.00 0.15
N ILE A 47 13.55 0.77 0.66
CA ILE A 47 12.35 -0.09 0.64
C ILE A 47 11.22 0.57 1.44
N LYS A 48 11.51 1.11 2.63
CA LYS A 48 10.52 1.75 3.49
C LYS A 48 9.94 3.02 2.84
N SER A 49 10.77 3.84 2.22
CA SER A 49 10.30 5.05 1.53
C SER A 49 9.47 4.72 0.28
N LEU A 50 9.90 3.78 -0.55
CA LEU A 50 9.12 3.27 -1.69
C LEU A 50 7.77 2.70 -1.25
N THR A 51 7.77 1.87 -0.21
CA THR A 51 6.54 1.28 0.34
C THR A 51 5.60 2.36 0.85
N SER A 52 6.10 3.34 1.61
CA SER A 52 5.30 4.45 2.13
C SER A 52 4.69 5.33 1.02
N VAL A 53 5.45 5.63 -0.05
CA VAL A 53 4.95 6.41 -1.18
C VAL A 53 3.88 5.63 -1.95
N GLN A 54 4.14 4.36 -2.26
CA GLN A 54 3.18 3.47 -2.91
C GLN A 54 1.88 3.33 -2.10
N GLN A 55 2.00 3.21 -0.77
CA GLN A 55 0.89 3.15 0.16
C GLN A 55 0.05 4.45 0.13
N THR A 56 0.69 5.62 0.09
CA THR A 56 -0.03 6.90 -0.06
C THR A 56 -0.73 7.06 -1.40
N GLU A 57 -0.14 6.55 -2.50
CA GLU A 57 -0.76 6.59 -3.82
C GLU A 57 -1.95 5.64 -3.92
N ALA A 58 -1.80 4.40 -3.44
CA ALA A 58 -2.88 3.41 -3.41
C ALA A 58 -4.07 3.93 -2.57
N LEU A 59 -3.79 4.50 -1.40
CA LEU A 59 -4.80 5.13 -0.55
C LEU A 59 -5.52 6.29 -1.27
N SER A 60 -4.77 7.14 -1.96
CA SER A 60 -5.33 8.25 -2.75
C SER A 60 -6.25 7.73 -3.85
N LYS A 61 -5.82 6.72 -4.62
CA LYS A 61 -6.65 6.10 -5.66
C LYS A 61 -7.90 5.42 -5.11
N ASN A 62 -7.79 4.75 -3.96
CA ASN A 62 -8.91 4.16 -3.26
C ASN A 62 -9.96 5.22 -2.89
N ARG A 63 -9.54 6.36 -2.33
CA ARG A 63 -10.45 7.47 -2.01
C ARG A 63 -11.13 8.04 -3.26
N SER A 64 -10.36 8.35 -4.30
CA SER A 64 -10.92 8.86 -5.56
C SER A 64 -11.92 7.90 -6.19
N PHE A 65 -11.67 6.59 -6.11
CA PHE A 65 -12.61 5.59 -6.56
C PHE A 65 -13.91 5.61 -5.75
N LEU A 66 -13.83 5.59 -4.41
CA LEU A 66 -15.01 5.56 -3.54
C LEU A 66 -15.85 6.82 -3.70
N GLU A 67 -15.22 7.99 -3.81
CA GLU A 67 -15.89 9.25 -4.11
C GLU A 67 -16.63 9.16 -5.46
N ALA A 68 -15.97 8.69 -6.52
CA ALA A 68 -16.58 8.54 -7.84
C ALA A 68 -17.69 7.46 -7.89
N PHE A 69 -17.55 6.40 -7.11
CA PHE A 69 -18.48 5.26 -7.09
C PHE A 69 -19.73 5.56 -6.27
N PHE A 70 -19.59 6.21 -5.13
CA PHE A 70 -20.67 6.46 -4.18
C PHE A 70 -21.21 7.90 -4.21
N THR A 71 -20.59 8.80 -4.98
CA THR A 71 -21.09 10.17 -5.19
C THR A 71 -21.41 10.43 -6.66
N TYR A 72 -22.69 10.33 -7.00
CA TYR A 72 -23.20 10.48 -8.37
C TYR A 72 -24.65 10.96 -8.37
N GLU A 73 -25.06 11.62 -9.46
CA GLU A 73 -26.45 12.03 -9.69
C GLU A 73 -27.18 11.03 -10.60
N THR A 74 -26.44 10.31 -11.45
CA THR A 74 -26.97 9.24 -12.30
C THR A 74 -26.06 8.02 -12.32
N THR A 75 -26.65 6.83 -12.50
CA THR A 75 -25.88 5.58 -12.61
C THR A 75 -24.91 5.59 -13.80
N ALA A 76 -25.28 6.23 -14.92
CA ALA A 76 -24.41 6.36 -16.08
C ALA A 76 -23.16 7.21 -15.78
N GLU A 77 -23.34 8.34 -15.09
CA GLU A 77 -22.24 9.21 -14.65
C GLU A 77 -21.25 8.46 -13.74
N ARG A 78 -21.76 7.66 -12.80
CA ARG A 78 -20.92 6.79 -11.93
C ARG A 78 -19.98 5.93 -12.77
N TYR A 79 -20.52 5.17 -13.73
CA TYR A 79 -19.71 4.25 -14.53
C TYR A 79 -18.70 4.97 -15.42
N GLN A 80 -19.03 6.16 -15.93
CA GLN A 80 -18.08 7.00 -16.67
C GLN A 80 -16.92 7.47 -15.78
N LYS A 81 -17.20 7.91 -14.56
CA LYS A 81 -16.20 8.41 -13.61
C LYS A 81 -15.26 7.32 -13.08
N ILE A 82 -15.78 6.12 -12.82
CA ILE A 82 -14.97 5.03 -12.24
C ILE A 82 -14.14 4.30 -13.30
N ARG A 83 -14.56 4.27 -14.57
CA ARG A 83 -13.85 3.55 -15.64
C ARG A 83 -12.34 3.81 -15.69
N PRO A 84 -11.83 5.06 -15.64
CA PRO A 84 -10.39 5.31 -15.64
C PRO A 84 -9.66 4.92 -14.34
N LEU A 85 -10.38 4.57 -13.27
CA LEU A 85 -9.81 4.23 -11.96
C LEU A 85 -9.70 2.72 -11.72
N MET A 86 -10.29 1.92 -12.61
CA MET A 86 -10.41 0.47 -12.42
C MET A 86 -9.66 -0.31 -13.50
N THR A 87 -9.36 -1.57 -13.20
CA THR A 87 -9.01 -2.57 -14.22
C THR A 87 -10.27 -2.99 -14.97
N ASP A 88 -10.11 -3.67 -16.11
CA ASP A 88 -11.26 -4.25 -16.82
C ASP A 88 -12.00 -5.30 -15.99
N ARG A 89 -11.27 -6.04 -15.16
CA ARG A 89 -11.83 -7.01 -14.23
C ARG A 89 -12.65 -6.32 -13.15
N GLY A 90 -12.06 -5.35 -12.45
CA GLY A 90 -12.75 -4.61 -11.40
C GLY A 90 -13.97 -3.86 -11.92
N PHE A 91 -13.86 -3.27 -13.11
CA PHE A 91 -15.00 -2.62 -13.74
C PHE A 91 -16.16 -3.60 -13.98
N LYS A 92 -15.88 -4.80 -14.50
CA LYS A 92 -16.91 -5.84 -14.70
C LYS A 92 -17.52 -6.32 -13.39
N ALA A 93 -16.73 -6.44 -12.32
CA ALA A 93 -17.21 -6.85 -10.99
C ALA A 93 -18.24 -5.86 -10.41
N THR A 94 -18.14 -4.57 -10.74
CA THR A 94 -19.12 -3.56 -10.29
C THR A 94 -20.43 -3.49 -11.07
N HIS A 95 -20.60 -4.33 -12.10
CA HIS A 95 -21.86 -4.39 -12.83
C HIS A 95 -22.78 -5.44 -12.20
N PRO A 96 -24.03 -5.11 -11.86
CA PRO A 96 -25.01 -6.13 -11.48
C PRO A 96 -25.14 -7.13 -12.63
N SER A 97 -25.14 -8.42 -12.30
CA SER A 97 -25.11 -9.51 -13.28
C SER A 97 -26.29 -9.40 -14.26
N GLY A 98 -25.99 -9.33 -15.56
CA GLY A 98 -26.99 -9.51 -16.63
C GLY A 98 -27.59 -8.25 -17.26
N THR A 99 -27.21 -7.03 -16.87
CA THR A 99 -27.77 -5.80 -17.46
C THR A 99 -26.69 -4.90 -18.05
N LYS A 100 -26.92 -4.41 -19.28
CA LYS A 100 -26.21 -3.23 -19.82
C LYS A 100 -26.36 -2.06 -18.81
N PRO A 101 -25.40 -1.12 -18.74
CA PRO A 101 -25.54 0.07 -17.90
C PRO A 101 -26.94 0.66 -18.10
N PRO A 102 -27.72 0.92 -17.03
CA PRO A 102 -29.10 1.33 -17.19
C PRO A 102 -29.15 2.65 -17.97
N GLU A 103 -29.88 2.68 -19.08
CA GLU A 103 -30.17 3.90 -19.87
C GLU A 103 -31.18 4.82 -19.18
N SER A 104 -31.56 4.53 -17.94
CA SER A 104 -32.69 5.16 -17.27
C SER A 104 -32.37 6.57 -16.80
N LYS A 105 -33.20 7.54 -17.21
CA LYS A 105 -33.31 8.92 -16.70
C LYS A 105 -33.70 9.02 -15.20
N GLN A 106 -33.55 7.96 -14.43
CA GLN A 106 -33.87 7.94 -13.01
C GLN A 106 -32.67 8.51 -12.24
N SER A 107 -32.85 9.67 -11.60
CA SER A 107 -31.81 10.29 -10.77
C SER A 107 -31.78 9.59 -9.42
N VAL A 108 -30.92 8.58 -9.29
CA VAL A 108 -30.50 8.09 -7.99
C VAL A 108 -29.33 8.97 -7.58
N LYS A 109 -29.56 9.86 -6.62
CA LYS A 109 -28.50 10.68 -6.06
C LYS A 109 -27.89 9.94 -4.88
N SER A 110 -26.58 9.79 -4.90
CA SER A 110 -25.83 9.15 -3.83
C SER A 110 -24.75 10.08 -3.35
N THR A 111 -24.53 10.13 -2.04
CA THR A 111 -23.46 10.93 -1.42
C THR A 111 -22.82 10.15 -0.28
N MET A 112 -21.50 10.27 -0.15
CA MET A 112 -20.72 9.63 0.90
C MET A 112 -20.13 10.69 1.83
N VAL A 113 -20.20 10.45 3.14
CA VAL A 113 -19.54 11.31 4.15
C VAL A 113 -18.80 10.49 5.19
N GLY A 114 -17.72 11.07 5.72
CA GLY A 114 -16.96 10.49 6.83
C GLY A 114 -16.16 9.24 6.47
N LEU A 115 -15.57 9.20 5.26
CA LEU A 115 -14.74 8.09 4.81
C LEU A 115 -13.56 7.82 5.74
N LYS A 116 -13.54 6.61 6.31
CA LYS A 116 -12.45 6.05 7.11
C LYS A 116 -11.88 4.82 6.40
N PRO A 117 -10.77 4.97 5.67
CA PRO A 117 -10.07 3.85 5.06
C PRO A 117 -9.13 3.19 6.09
N PHE A 118 -9.24 1.87 6.22
CA PHE A 118 -8.36 1.02 7.01
C PHE A 118 -7.60 0.11 6.07
N GLU A 119 -6.28 0.21 6.08
CA GLU A 119 -5.44 -0.68 5.30
C GLU A 119 -5.42 -2.08 5.92
N TYR A 120 -5.73 -3.09 5.12
CA TYR A 120 -5.76 -4.47 5.56
C TYR A 120 -4.48 -5.21 5.18
N GLN A 121 -4.08 -5.11 3.91
CA GLN A 121 -2.86 -5.70 3.38
C GLN A 121 -2.28 -4.80 2.29
N SER A 122 -0.97 -4.63 2.27
CA SER A 122 -0.29 -3.96 1.15
C SER A 122 1.03 -4.62 0.81
N SER A 123 1.34 -4.61 -0.47
CA SER A 123 2.61 -5.00 -1.06
C SER A 123 3.04 -3.94 -2.07
N LYS A 124 4.15 -4.17 -2.77
CA LYS A 124 4.63 -3.24 -3.81
C LYS A 124 3.69 -3.11 -5.01
N THR A 125 2.80 -4.09 -5.20
CA THR A 125 1.95 -4.18 -6.39
C THR A 125 0.49 -4.44 -6.08
N GLU A 126 0.13 -4.65 -4.81
CA GLU A 126 -1.23 -4.95 -4.37
C GLU A 126 -1.54 -4.17 -3.10
N ALA A 127 -2.77 -3.70 -2.93
CA ALA A 127 -3.22 -3.07 -1.70
C ALA A 127 -4.70 -3.37 -1.46
N GLU A 128 -5.07 -3.63 -0.22
CA GLU A 128 -6.43 -3.90 0.21
C GLU A 128 -6.84 -2.94 1.32
N PHE A 129 -8.03 -2.37 1.20
CA PHE A 129 -8.60 -1.47 2.19
C PHE A 129 -10.00 -1.91 2.59
N PHE A 130 -10.30 -1.86 3.89
CA PHE A 130 -11.67 -1.79 4.39
C PHE A 130 -12.06 -0.33 4.55
N ASN A 131 -13.21 0.05 4.04
CA ASN A 131 -13.65 1.44 3.99
C ASN A 131 -14.98 1.57 4.70
N GLU A 132 -15.00 2.31 5.79
CA GLU A 132 -16.22 2.64 6.53
C GLU A 132 -16.65 4.06 6.19
N PHE A 133 -17.91 4.26 5.81
CA PHE A 133 -18.49 5.58 5.59
C PHE A 133 -20.01 5.56 5.76
N LYS A 134 -20.61 6.76 5.85
CA LYS A 134 -22.06 6.91 5.75
C LYS A 134 -22.44 7.19 4.30
N LEU A 135 -23.36 6.39 3.78
CA LEU A 135 -23.90 6.52 2.44
C LEU A 135 -25.32 7.05 2.54
N SER A 136 -25.60 8.18 1.91
CA SER A 136 -26.95 8.73 1.78
C SER A 136 -27.40 8.58 0.33
N THR A 137 -28.46 7.80 0.11
CA THR A 137 -29.06 7.57 -1.20
C THR A 137 -30.44 8.21 -1.23
N GLU A 138 -30.70 9.04 -2.23
CA GLU A 138 -31.98 9.68 -2.48
C GLU A 138 -32.62 9.09 -3.74
N TYR A 139 -33.85 8.59 -3.57
CA TYR A 139 -34.69 8.10 -4.65
C TYR A 139 -36.09 8.70 -4.50
N ASN A 140 -36.57 9.39 -5.53
CA ASN A 140 -37.88 10.08 -5.52
C ASN A 140 -38.08 10.98 -4.26
N ASN A 141 -37.08 11.80 -3.91
CA ASN A 141 -37.09 12.70 -2.74
C ASN A 141 -37.18 12.00 -1.37
N VAL A 142 -37.04 10.67 -1.32
CA VAL A 142 -36.89 9.91 -0.09
C VAL A 142 -35.40 9.57 0.06
N SER A 143 -34.81 10.04 1.16
CA SER A 143 -33.39 9.80 1.47
C SER A 143 -33.27 8.71 2.55
N ASN A 144 -32.41 7.73 2.29
CA ASN A 144 -31.98 6.75 3.28
C ASN A 144 -30.49 6.96 3.57
N THR A 145 -30.09 6.87 4.84
CA THR A 145 -28.68 6.94 5.24
C THR A 145 -28.29 5.71 6.04
N GLU A 146 -27.26 5.02 5.58
CA GLU A 146 -26.74 3.80 6.20
C GLU A 146 -25.23 3.88 6.37
N THR A 147 -24.68 3.10 7.30
CA THR A 147 -23.22 2.93 7.41
C THR A 147 -22.81 1.71 6.61
N VAL A 148 -21.89 1.92 5.66
CA VAL A 148 -21.46 0.89 4.70
C VAL A 148 -20.00 0.55 4.97
N ILE A 149 -19.68 -0.75 4.87
CA ILE A 149 -18.31 -1.24 4.87
C ILE A 149 -18.01 -1.89 3.51
N VAL A 150 -17.04 -1.33 2.78
CA VAL A 150 -16.61 -1.83 1.47
C VAL A 150 -15.15 -2.24 1.53
N LYS A 151 -14.86 -3.45 1.07
CA LYS A 151 -13.50 -3.88 0.77
C LYS A 151 -13.15 -3.48 -0.66
N THR A 152 -11.99 -2.86 -0.83
CA THR A 152 -11.40 -2.58 -2.14
C THR A 152 -10.07 -3.30 -2.26
N SER A 153 -9.83 -3.91 -3.43
CA SER A 153 -8.54 -4.50 -3.78
C SER A 153 -7.96 -3.73 -4.97
N LEU A 154 -6.72 -3.30 -4.85
CA LEU A 154 -6.00 -2.50 -5.84
C LEU A 154 -4.78 -3.28 -6.32
N ILE A 155 -4.46 -3.11 -7.60
CA ILE A 155 -3.21 -3.59 -8.18
C ILE A 155 -2.47 -2.45 -8.87
N TYR A 156 -1.14 -2.52 -8.87
CA TYR A 156 -0.30 -1.60 -9.63
C TYR A 156 -0.16 -2.10 -11.07
N VAL A 157 -0.73 -1.35 -12.01
CA VAL A 157 -0.61 -1.62 -13.44
C VAL A 157 0.52 -0.76 -14.00
N LYS A 158 1.54 -1.41 -14.58
CA LYS A 158 2.67 -0.72 -15.21
C LYS A 158 2.15 0.34 -16.19
N GLU A 159 2.73 1.55 -16.15
CA GLU A 159 2.36 2.73 -16.97
C GLU A 159 1.01 3.37 -16.65
N GLN A 160 0.08 2.68 -15.98
CA GLN A 160 -1.24 3.22 -15.60
C GLN A 160 -1.37 3.57 -14.11
N GLY A 161 -0.41 3.10 -13.29
CA GLY A 161 -0.41 3.26 -11.85
C GLY A 161 -1.40 2.33 -11.13
N TRP A 162 -1.73 2.67 -9.90
CA TRP A 162 -2.69 1.94 -9.08
C TRP A 162 -4.11 1.99 -9.67
N LYS A 163 -4.75 0.83 -9.76
CA LYS A 163 -6.11 0.62 -10.25
C LYS A 163 -6.88 -0.29 -9.31
N ILE A 164 -8.19 -0.06 -9.20
CA ILE A 164 -9.09 -0.95 -8.46
C ILE A 164 -9.31 -2.22 -9.29
N ASP A 165 -8.96 -3.36 -8.73
CA ASP A 165 -9.15 -4.67 -9.36
C ASP A 165 -10.42 -5.39 -8.87
N ASP A 166 -10.87 -5.09 -7.65
CA ASP A 166 -12.10 -5.66 -7.10
C ASP A 166 -12.75 -4.77 -6.03
N VAL A 167 -14.06 -4.95 -5.85
CA VAL A 167 -14.89 -4.22 -4.89
C VAL A 167 -15.92 -5.18 -4.30
N GLU A 168 -15.90 -5.32 -2.97
CA GLU A 168 -16.79 -6.22 -2.25
C GLU A 168 -17.54 -5.47 -1.14
N PHE A 169 -18.85 -5.67 -1.06
CA PHE A 169 -19.67 -5.17 0.04
C PHE A 169 -19.59 -6.15 1.21
N VAL A 170 -18.97 -5.72 2.30
CA VAL A 170 -18.70 -6.58 3.46
C VAL A 170 -19.84 -6.53 4.46
N GLY A 171 -20.54 -5.39 4.55
CA GLY A 171 -21.72 -5.26 5.40
C GLY A 171 -22.39 -3.90 5.30
N GLU A 172 -23.68 -3.89 5.65
CA GLU A 172 -24.51 -2.70 5.81
C GLU A 172 -24.99 -2.67 7.27
N LEU A 173 -24.64 -1.62 7.99
CA LEU A 173 -25.11 -1.39 9.35
C LEU A 173 -26.35 -0.52 9.31
N THR A 174 -27.51 -1.13 9.08
CA THR A 174 -28.80 -0.46 9.24
C THR A 174 -29.05 -0.24 10.73
N GLY A 175 -29.04 1.02 11.18
CA GLY A 175 -29.50 1.36 12.53
C GLY A 175 -30.95 0.92 12.69
N ARG A 176 -31.25 0.11 13.72
CA ARG A 176 -32.64 -0.20 14.09
C ARG A 176 -33.38 1.12 14.36
N PRO A 177 -34.58 1.35 13.79
CA PRO A 177 -35.41 2.44 14.27
C PRO A 177 -35.78 2.10 15.72
N THR A 178 -35.40 2.97 16.66
CA THR A 178 -35.95 2.93 18.01
C THR A 178 -37.43 3.31 17.88
N SER A 179 -38.30 2.30 17.91
CA SER A 179 -39.74 2.44 18.12
C SER A 179 -40.05 3.03 19.48
#